data_AF-A0AAD1GMY3-F1
#
_entry.id   AF-A0AAD1GMY3-F1
#
_cell.length_a   1.000
_cell.length_b   1.000
_cell.length_c   1.000
_cell.angle_alpha   90.00
_cell.angle_beta   90.00
_cell.angle_gamma   90.00
#
_symmetry.space_group_name_H-M   'P 1'
#
loop_
_entity.id
_entity.type
_entity.pdbx_description
1 polymer ?
#
loop_
_entity_poly.entity_id
_entity_poly.type
_entity_poly.pdbx_seq_one_letter_code
_entity_poly.pdbx_strand_id
1 'polypeptide(L)'
;MLLLGGWCAIPAHADEAQDWLNRLSQAEQQQSFQGTFVYERNGSFSTHNIWHRVQDGKVRERLLQLDGSAQEVLRIDGHTQCVSGSLIAGLGNTPDGTSRTLDPQKLKNWYDLAVIGKSRVAGRQAVIVALTPKDQHRYGFELHLDKETGLPLKSLLLNDKGQLLERFQFTRLNVAAPTDGDLQASAECKAVAQDPAKVVAVKAAWHSDWLPPGFELSSSVVRKDPDTQVQVNSLMYDDGLARFSVFLEPLNGANATDTRTQLGPTAAVSRRLTTPQGEMMVTVVGEIPIGTAERIALSMRSDVTATQ
;
A
#
# COMPACT_ATOMS: atom_id res chain seq x y z
N MET A 1 51.06 9.65 -12.13
CA MET A 1 49.99 8.99 -12.91
C MET A 1 49.88 7.59 -12.32
N LEU A 2 48.88 7.17 -11.55
CA LEU A 2 47.49 7.58 -11.31
C LEU A 2 47.12 7.31 -9.84
N LEU A 3 46.24 8.13 -9.27
CA LEU A 3 45.58 7.94 -7.98
C LEU A 3 44.56 6.79 -8.06
N LEU A 4 44.59 5.87 -7.10
CA LEU A 4 43.51 4.91 -6.80
C LEU A 4 42.88 5.31 -5.46
N GLY A 5 41.92 6.23 -5.52
CA GLY A 5 40.98 6.50 -4.42
C GLY A 5 39.72 5.68 -4.65
N GLY A 6 39.63 4.51 -4.02
CA GLY A 6 38.44 3.67 -4.02
C GLY A 6 37.53 4.02 -2.85
N TRP A 7 36.34 4.52 -3.18
CA TRP A 7 35.24 4.87 -2.30
C TRP A 7 34.80 3.72 -1.37
N CYS A 8 35.07 3.85 -0.07
CA CYS A 8 34.31 3.18 0.99
C CYS A 8 33.43 4.23 1.69
N ALA A 9 32.35 4.68 1.05
CA ALA A 9 31.38 5.61 1.65
C ALA A 9 29.97 5.02 1.81
N ILE A 10 29.77 3.74 1.46
CA ILE A 10 28.44 3.12 1.39
C ILE A 10 27.80 2.80 2.78
N PRO A 11 28.52 2.35 3.83
CA PRO A 11 27.84 1.92 5.06
C PRO A 11 27.21 3.09 5.84
N ALA A 12 27.88 4.25 5.88
CA ALA A 12 27.41 5.40 6.66
C ALA A 12 26.07 5.98 6.15
N HIS A 13 25.86 5.99 4.83
CA HIS A 13 24.61 6.48 4.23
C HIS A 13 23.43 5.52 4.44
N ALA A 14 23.69 4.22 4.48
CA ALA A 14 22.66 3.21 4.71
C ALA A 14 22.19 3.23 6.18
N ASP A 15 23.12 3.40 7.13
CA ASP A 15 22.77 3.52 8.56
C ASP A 15 21.95 4.78 8.83
N GLU A 16 22.34 5.93 8.25
CA GLU A 16 21.58 7.18 8.37
C GLU A 16 20.16 7.07 7.77
N ALA A 17 20.02 6.41 6.62
CA ALA A 17 18.70 6.20 6.00
C ALA A 17 17.79 5.31 6.86
N GLN A 18 18.34 4.26 7.48
CA GLN A 18 17.58 3.39 8.38
C GLN A 18 17.09 4.15 9.62
N ASP A 19 17.92 5.03 10.19
CA ASP A 19 17.53 5.88 11.32
C ASP A 19 16.37 6.82 10.95
N TRP A 20 16.41 7.40 9.75
CA TRP A 20 15.33 8.24 9.24
C TRP A 20 14.01 7.45 9.04
N LEU A 21 14.08 6.23 8.53
CA LEU A 21 12.90 5.38 8.39
C LEU A 21 12.34 4.92 9.75
N ASN A 22 13.20 4.61 10.72
CA ASN A 22 12.78 4.36 12.11
C ASN A 22 12.07 5.58 12.70
N ARG A 23 12.60 6.78 12.45
CA ARG A 23 12.01 8.03 12.92
C ARG A 23 10.66 8.31 12.26
N LEU A 24 10.50 8.01 10.97
CA LEU A 24 9.20 8.05 10.30
C LEU A 24 8.20 7.13 11.01
N SER A 25 8.56 5.86 11.20
CA SER A 25 7.69 4.87 11.85
C SER A 25 7.24 5.30 13.24
N GLN A 26 8.14 5.93 14.01
CA GLN A 26 7.80 6.49 15.33
C GLN A 26 6.90 7.73 15.22
N ALA A 27 7.16 8.62 14.25
CA ALA A 27 6.38 9.85 14.09
C ALA A 27 4.90 9.56 13.81
N GLU A 28 4.60 8.59 12.93
CA GLU A 28 3.23 8.18 12.61
C GLU A 28 2.46 7.57 13.79
N GLN A 29 3.17 7.03 14.79
CA GLN A 29 2.54 6.39 15.96
C GLN A 29 2.46 7.30 17.18
N GLN A 30 3.28 8.34 17.24
CA GLN A 30 3.47 9.14 18.46
C GLN A 30 3.05 10.59 18.33
N GLN A 31 2.88 11.11 17.11
CA GLN A 31 2.65 12.52 16.88
C GLN A 31 1.24 12.80 16.37
N SER A 32 0.60 13.79 16.97
CA SER A 32 -0.63 14.34 16.41
C SER A 32 -0.32 15.45 15.42
N PHE A 33 -1.06 15.50 14.32
CA PHE A 33 -0.92 16.54 13.31
C PHE A 33 -2.20 16.71 12.50
N GLN A 34 -2.29 17.81 11.77
CA GLN A 34 -3.31 18.06 10.79
C GLN A 34 -2.74 18.82 9.61
N GLY A 35 -3.30 18.62 8.44
CA GLY A 35 -2.78 19.25 7.24
C GLY A 35 -3.62 19.03 6.00
N THR A 36 -3.16 19.66 4.93
CA THR A 36 -3.70 19.50 3.59
C THR A 36 -2.61 18.92 2.70
N PHE A 37 -2.94 17.90 1.93
CA PHE A 37 -2.03 17.29 0.97
C PHE A 37 -2.70 17.14 -0.40
N VAL A 38 -1.88 17.01 -1.43
CA VAL A 38 -2.30 16.63 -2.76
C VAL A 38 -1.88 15.20 -3.04
N TYR A 39 -2.75 14.46 -3.71
CA TYR A 39 -2.48 13.15 -4.28
C TYR A 39 -2.62 13.26 -5.79
N GLU A 40 -1.58 12.86 -6.52
CA GLU A 40 -1.51 12.96 -7.97
C GLU A 40 -1.00 11.64 -8.55
N ARG A 41 -1.67 11.17 -9.59
CA ARG A 41 -1.21 10.08 -10.46
C ARG A 41 -1.70 10.35 -11.87
N ASN A 42 -1.28 9.54 -12.84
CA ASN A 42 -1.75 9.72 -14.21
C ASN A 42 -3.30 9.70 -14.28
N GLY A 43 -3.88 10.77 -14.85
CA GLY A 43 -5.31 10.96 -15.00
C GLY A 43 -6.09 11.33 -13.72
N SER A 44 -5.44 11.61 -12.60
CA SER A 44 -6.12 11.98 -11.36
C SER A 44 -5.27 12.94 -10.51
N PHE A 45 -5.90 14.02 -10.08
CA PHE A 45 -5.36 14.99 -9.13
C PHE A 45 -6.44 15.26 -8.10
N SER A 46 -6.08 15.16 -6.82
CA SER A 46 -7.03 15.28 -5.71
C SER A 46 -6.38 15.98 -4.52
N THR A 47 -7.16 16.81 -3.83
CA THR A 47 -6.72 17.53 -2.63
C THR A 47 -7.45 16.98 -1.42
N HIS A 48 -6.73 16.75 -0.32
CA HIS A 48 -7.27 16.13 0.88
C HIS A 48 -6.86 16.87 2.14
N ASN A 49 -7.73 16.86 3.14
CA ASN A 49 -7.37 17.14 4.53
C ASN A 49 -7.16 15.83 5.30
N ILE A 50 -6.19 15.87 6.22
CA ILE A 50 -5.94 14.83 7.21
C ILE A 50 -5.94 15.45 8.60
N TRP A 51 -6.59 14.75 9.53
CA TRP A 51 -6.47 14.98 10.97
C TRP A 51 -6.06 13.67 11.61
N HIS A 52 -4.86 13.66 12.19
CA HIS A 52 -4.27 12.51 12.84
C HIS A 52 -4.03 12.84 14.31
N ARG A 53 -4.62 12.08 15.21
CA ARG A 53 -4.48 12.28 16.65
C ARG A 53 -4.03 11.00 17.34
N VAL A 54 -2.96 11.13 18.11
CA VAL A 54 -2.46 10.10 19.02
C VAL A 54 -2.89 10.51 20.44
N GLN A 55 -3.67 9.66 21.10
CA GLN A 55 -4.13 9.88 22.47
C GLN A 55 -4.23 8.55 23.19
N ASP A 56 -3.62 8.43 24.38
CA ASP A 56 -3.61 7.20 25.19
C ASP A 56 -3.12 5.95 24.42
N GLY A 57 -2.13 6.15 23.53
CA GLY A 57 -1.59 5.10 22.66
C GLY A 57 -2.50 4.67 21.51
N LYS A 58 -3.66 5.33 21.34
CA LYS A 58 -4.59 5.09 20.24
C LYS A 58 -4.44 6.14 19.16
N VAL A 59 -4.50 5.69 17.92
CA VAL A 59 -4.44 6.53 16.72
C VAL A 59 -5.84 6.71 16.17
N ARG A 60 -6.31 7.95 16.06
CA ARG A 60 -7.54 8.31 15.36
C ARG A 60 -7.22 9.20 14.18
N GLU A 61 -7.67 8.78 13.00
CA GLU A 61 -7.37 9.47 11.75
C GLU A 61 -8.65 9.74 10.98
N ARG A 62 -8.80 10.98 10.49
CA ARG A 62 -9.86 11.37 9.58
C ARG A 62 -9.23 11.90 8.30
N LEU A 63 -9.69 11.40 7.16
CA LEU A 63 -9.32 11.86 5.83
C LEU A 63 -10.55 12.40 5.12
N LEU A 64 -10.43 13.56 4.48
CA LEU A 64 -11.50 14.19 3.71
C LEU A 64 -10.98 14.71 2.38
N GLN A 65 -11.55 14.25 1.28
CA GLN A 65 -11.32 14.83 -0.05
C GLN A 65 -12.03 16.19 -0.16
N LEU A 66 -11.30 17.18 -0.69
CA LEU A 66 -11.72 18.58 -0.77
C LEU A 66 -12.21 19.00 -2.16
N ASP A 67 -11.96 18.19 -3.18
CA ASP A 67 -12.41 18.41 -4.56
C ASP A 67 -13.39 17.32 -5.02
N GLY A 68 -14.30 17.69 -5.91
CA GLY A 68 -15.31 16.78 -6.43
C GLY A 68 -16.33 16.33 -5.36
N SER A 69 -16.75 15.07 -5.43
CA SER A 69 -17.66 14.47 -4.45
C SER A 69 -16.89 14.11 -3.18
N ALA A 70 -17.25 14.74 -2.05
CA ALA A 70 -16.57 14.55 -0.77
C ALA A 70 -16.52 13.06 -0.38
N GLN A 71 -15.31 12.51 -0.47
CA GLN A 71 -14.96 11.19 0.05
C GLN A 71 -14.33 11.36 1.43
N GLU A 72 -14.88 10.69 2.43
CA GLU A 72 -14.43 10.76 3.81
C GLU A 72 -14.14 9.35 4.33
N VAL A 73 -13.08 9.22 5.12
CA VAL A 73 -12.74 8.00 5.83
C VAL A 73 -12.36 8.34 7.26
N LEU A 74 -12.93 7.63 8.23
CA LEU A 74 -12.51 7.66 9.62
C LEU A 74 -11.89 6.33 10.01
N ARG A 75 -10.70 6.35 10.61
CA ARG A 75 -9.98 5.18 11.12
C ARG A 75 -9.67 5.33 12.61
N ILE A 76 -9.70 4.21 13.32
CA ILE A 76 -9.23 4.09 14.70
C ILE A 76 -8.30 2.88 14.75
N ASP A 77 -7.06 3.08 15.19
CA ASP A 77 -6.00 2.07 15.25
C ASP A 77 -5.83 1.30 13.93
N GLY A 78 -5.93 2.02 12.82
CA GLY A 78 -5.84 1.44 11.47
C GLY A 78 -7.13 0.78 10.96
N HIS A 79 -8.14 0.57 11.82
CA HIS A 79 -9.42 0.01 11.42
C HIS A 79 -10.38 1.09 10.92
N THR A 80 -10.83 0.95 9.67
CA THR A 80 -11.86 1.81 9.08
C THR A 80 -13.17 1.68 9.84
N GLN A 81 -13.64 2.80 10.38
CA GLN A 81 -14.89 2.90 11.15
C GLN A 81 -16.05 3.33 10.25
N CYS A 82 -15.81 4.30 9.37
CA CYS A 82 -16.80 4.76 8.41
C CYS A 82 -16.14 5.23 7.12
N VAL A 83 -16.95 5.25 6.07
CA VAL A 83 -16.56 5.75 4.75
C VAL A 83 -17.75 6.42 4.05
N SER A 84 -17.51 7.46 3.25
CA SER A 84 -18.52 8.04 2.35
C SER A 84 -18.23 7.71 0.88
N GLY A 85 -19.24 7.88 0.02
CA GLY A 85 -19.11 7.82 -1.44
C GLY A 85 -18.82 6.42 -2.01
N SER A 86 -18.19 6.37 -3.19
CA SER A 86 -17.93 5.11 -3.93
C SER A 86 -16.84 4.25 -3.32
N LEU A 87 -16.10 4.78 -2.33
CA LEU A 87 -15.10 4.02 -1.56
C LEU A 87 -15.70 2.80 -0.84
N ILE A 88 -17.01 2.79 -0.59
CA ILE A 88 -17.75 1.64 -0.02
C ILE A 88 -17.56 0.37 -0.88
N ALA A 89 -17.50 0.51 -2.22
CA ALA A 89 -17.50 -0.62 -3.15
C ALA A 89 -16.15 -1.37 -3.23
N GLY A 90 -15.06 -0.81 -2.69
CA GLY A 90 -13.73 -1.44 -2.63
C GLY A 90 -13.29 -1.84 -1.22
N LEU A 91 -14.02 -1.40 -0.19
CA LEU A 91 -13.74 -1.68 1.22
C LEU A 91 -14.41 -2.96 1.70
N GLY A 92 -14.69 -3.92 0.80
CA GLY A 92 -15.01 -5.28 1.20
C GLY A 92 -13.89 -5.78 2.10
N ASN A 93 -14.10 -5.66 3.41
CA ASN A 93 -13.17 -5.87 4.53
C ASN A 93 -11.75 -6.25 4.10
N THR A 94 -10.91 -5.30 3.68
CA THR A 94 -9.46 -5.52 3.70
C THR A 94 -9.12 -5.66 5.18
N PRO A 95 -8.73 -6.86 5.66
CA PRO A 95 -8.19 -6.97 7.00
C PRO A 95 -6.96 -6.08 7.01
N ASP A 96 -6.91 -5.20 8.00
CA ASP A 96 -5.77 -4.36 8.31
C ASP A 96 -5.43 -3.25 7.31
N GLY A 97 -6.05 -2.09 7.55
CA GLY A 97 -5.32 -0.84 7.54
C GLY A 97 -4.35 -0.74 8.73
N THR A 98 -3.63 -1.81 9.10
CA THR A 98 -2.61 -1.70 10.14
C THR A 98 -1.65 -0.62 9.72
N SER A 99 -1.49 0.37 10.59
CA SER A 99 -0.34 1.25 10.59
C SER A 99 0.89 0.33 10.65
N ARG A 100 1.43 0.01 9.47
CA ARG A 100 2.57 -0.89 9.39
C ARG A 100 3.78 -0.04 9.71
N THR A 101 4.40 -0.38 10.83
CA THR A 101 5.74 0.09 11.15
C THR A 101 6.66 -0.37 10.02
N LEU A 102 7.25 0.57 9.28
CA LEU A 102 8.32 0.25 8.34
C LEU A 102 9.46 -0.36 9.15
N ASP A 103 9.93 -1.54 8.75
CA ASP A 103 11.10 -2.21 9.32
C ASP A 103 12.29 -2.03 8.37
N PRO A 104 13.21 -1.08 8.65
CA PRO A 104 14.35 -0.84 7.77
C PRO A 104 15.30 -2.03 7.68
N GLN A 105 15.34 -2.91 8.69
CA GLN A 105 16.17 -4.11 8.68
C GLN A 105 15.65 -5.17 7.70
N LYS A 106 14.32 -5.27 7.54
CA LYS A 106 13.72 -6.10 6.48
C LYS A 106 13.89 -5.45 5.12
N LEU A 107 13.62 -4.14 5.01
CA LEU A 107 13.63 -3.41 3.74
C LEU A 107 15.00 -3.38 3.06
N LYS A 108 16.10 -3.28 3.82
CA LYS A 108 17.46 -3.26 3.24
C LYS A 108 17.81 -4.53 2.45
N ASN A 109 17.07 -5.62 2.61
CA ASN A 109 17.28 -6.84 1.84
C ASN A 109 16.81 -6.70 0.38
N TRP A 110 15.82 -5.82 0.14
CA TRP A 110 15.15 -5.68 -1.16
C TRP A 110 15.29 -4.28 -1.77
N TYR A 111 15.67 -3.30 -0.95
CA TYR A 111 15.89 -1.91 -1.35
C TYR A 111 17.29 -1.44 -0.90
N ASP A 112 17.95 -0.66 -1.75
CA ASP A 112 19.06 0.19 -1.35
C ASP A 112 18.49 1.47 -0.71
N LEU A 113 18.84 1.67 0.56
CA LEU A 113 18.38 2.79 1.37
C LEU A 113 19.47 3.86 1.42
N ALA A 114 19.15 5.10 1.07
CA ALA A 114 20.13 6.18 1.07
C ALA A 114 19.51 7.54 1.41
N VAL A 115 20.23 8.34 2.20
CA VAL A 115 19.97 9.79 2.28
C VAL A 115 20.60 10.46 1.06
N ILE A 116 19.75 11.01 0.18
CA ILE A 116 20.20 11.56 -1.11
C ILE A 116 20.18 13.09 -1.15
N GLY A 117 19.74 13.75 -0.09
CA GLY A 117 19.81 15.21 0.00
C GLY A 117 18.90 15.85 1.04
N LYS A 118 18.69 17.15 0.87
CA LYS A 118 17.81 17.98 1.69
C LYS A 118 16.84 18.74 0.78
N SER A 119 15.69 19.08 1.30
CA SER A 119 14.63 19.77 0.55
C SER A 119 13.80 20.68 1.46
N ARG A 120 12.84 21.37 0.86
CA ARG A 120 11.82 22.13 1.57
C ARG A 120 10.44 21.79 1.02
N VAL A 121 9.52 21.35 1.88
CA VAL A 121 8.15 20.95 1.50
C VAL A 121 7.16 21.55 2.52
N ALA A 122 6.01 22.06 2.07
CA ALA A 122 5.02 22.73 2.92
C ALA A 122 5.59 23.84 3.83
N GLY A 123 6.69 24.46 3.40
CA GLY A 123 7.39 25.48 4.19
C GLY A 123 8.43 24.96 5.19
N ARG A 124 8.56 23.64 5.34
CA ARG A 124 9.36 22.96 6.36
C ARG A 124 10.62 22.32 5.76
N GLN A 125 11.70 22.26 6.54
CA GLN A 125 12.96 21.63 6.13
C GLN A 125 12.82 20.11 6.17
N ALA A 126 13.33 19.42 5.14
CA ALA A 126 13.22 17.97 5.04
C ALA A 126 14.50 17.30 4.57
N VAL A 127 14.68 16.04 4.95
CA VAL A 127 15.71 15.12 4.44
C VAL A 127 15.10 14.22 3.38
N ILE A 128 15.83 13.98 2.30
CA ILE A 128 15.39 13.12 1.21
C ILE A 128 15.97 11.72 1.42
N VAL A 129 15.11 10.73 1.59
CA VAL A 129 15.46 9.31 1.71
C VAL A 129 14.97 8.58 0.46
N ALA A 130 15.87 7.93 -0.25
CA ALA A 130 15.56 7.07 -1.39
C ALA A 130 15.53 5.60 -0.96
N LEU A 131 14.52 4.88 -1.45
CA LEU A 131 14.40 3.42 -1.35
C LEU A 131 14.42 2.88 -2.78
N THR A 132 15.60 2.49 -3.25
CA THR A 132 15.82 2.04 -4.63
C THR A 132 15.70 0.52 -4.71
N PRO A 133 14.82 -0.05 -5.55
CA PRO A 133 14.68 -1.50 -5.67
C PRO A 133 15.98 -2.18 -6.10
N LYS A 134 16.30 -3.33 -5.48
CA LYS A 134 17.42 -4.20 -5.89
C LYS A 134 17.06 -5.13 -7.06
N ASP A 135 15.78 -5.17 -7.41
CA ASP A 135 15.24 -5.94 -8.53
C ASP A 135 14.19 -5.12 -9.30
N GLN A 136 13.81 -5.64 -10.46
CA GLN A 136 12.81 -5.04 -11.35
C GLN A 136 11.36 -5.35 -10.93
N HIS A 137 11.14 -5.95 -9.77
CA HIS A 137 9.84 -6.50 -9.40
C HIS A 137 9.00 -5.59 -8.50
N ARG A 138 9.52 -4.43 -8.15
CA ARG A 138 8.88 -3.43 -7.29
C ARG A 138 9.26 -2.01 -7.71
N TYR A 139 8.51 -1.03 -7.24
CA TYR A 139 8.75 0.38 -7.52
C TYR A 139 9.67 1.02 -6.47
N GLY A 140 10.36 2.09 -6.85
CA GLY A 140 11.18 2.87 -5.94
C GLY A 140 10.39 3.99 -5.26
N PHE A 141 10.89 4.44 -4.11
CA PHE A 141 10.32 5.57 -3.38
C PHE A 141 11.35 6.67 -3.14
N GLU A 142 10.92 7.92 -3.27
CA GLU A 142 11.62 9.10 -2.76
C GLU A 142 10.76 9.75 -1.67
N LEU A 143 11.24 9.70 -0.43
CA LEU A 143 10.55 10.22 0.74
C LEU A 143 11.22 11.50 1.23
N HIS A 144 10.43 12.55 1.46
CA HIS A 144 10.89 13.80 2.05
C HIS A 144 10.40 13.88 3.48
N LEU A 145 11.28 13.61 4.42
CA LEU A 145 10.94 13.50 5.84
C LEU A 145 11.21 14.82 6.54
N ASP A 146 10.22 15.32 7.27
CA ASP A 146 10.35 16.54 8.05
C ASP A 146 11.51 16.44 9.03
N LYS A 147 12.40 17.43 9.04
CA LYS A 147 13.61 17.39 9.85
C LYS A 147 13.31 17.43 11.35
N GLU A 148 12.22 18.08 11.75
CA GLU A 148 11.85 18.27 13.16
C GLU A 148 11.03 17.09 13.69
N THR A 149 10.14 16.54 12.87
CA THR A 149 9.20 15.52 13.33
C THR A 149 9.49 14.12 12.82
N GLY A 150 10.09 13.96 11.64
CA GLY A 150 10.19 12.69 10.93
C GLY A 150 8.99 12.35 10.05
N LEU A 151 7.92 13.16 10.06
CA LEU A 151 6.72 12.92 9.26
C LEU A 151 7.02 13.01 7.75
N PRO A 152 6.42 12.14 6.91
CA PRO A 152 6.59 12.20 5.46
C PRO A 152 5.84 13.41 4.88
N LEU A 153 6.58 14.43 4.45
CA LEU A 153 6.02 15.63 3.83
C LEU A 153 5.70 15.44 2.34
N LYS A 154 6.46 14.57 1.66
CA LYS A 154 6.27 14.21 0.26
C LYS A 154 6.73 12.78 0.05
N SER A 155 5.96 12.01 -0.72
CA SER A 155 6.32 10.68 -1.18
C SER A 155 6.14 10.64 -2.70
N LEU A 156 7.17 10.17 -3.41
CA LEU A 156 7.13 9.94 -4.85
C LEU A 156 7.31 8.46 -5.12
N LEU A 157 6.39 7.86 -5.86
CA LEU A 157 6.55 6.50 -6.37
C LEU A 157 7.13 6.54 -7.78
N LEU A 158 8.22 5.81 -8.00
CA LEU A 158 9.01 5.85 -9.22
C LEU A 158 9.07 4.46 -9.87
N ASN A 159 8.92 4.41 -11.19
CA ASN A 159 9.16 3.16 -11.93
C ASN A 159 10.67 2.89 -12.12
N ASP A 160 10.97 1.76 -12.77
CA ASP A 160 12.32 1.30 -13.12
C ASP A 160 13.13 2.29 -13.99
N LYS A 161 12.44 3.22 -14.66
CA LYS A 161 13.04 4.30 -15.48
C LYS A 161 13.13 5.63 -14.73
N GLY A 162 12.78 5.67 -13.44
CA GLY A 162 12.73 6.90 -12.64
C GLY A 162 11.56 7.82 -13.00
N GLN A 163 10.55 7.33 -13.73
CA GLN A 163 9.37 8.11 -14.06
C GLN A 163 8.38 8.11 -12.89
N LEU A 164 7.80 9.27 -12.61
CA LEU A 164 6.82 9.46 -11.55
C LEU A 164 5.51 8.74 -11.88
N LEU A 165 5.11 7.81 -11.01
CA LEU A 165 3.83 7.09 -11.08
C LEU A 165 2.77 7.72 -10.17
N GLU A 166 3.20 8.18 -9.00
CA GLU A 166 2.34 8.73 -7.96
C GLU A 166 3.12 9.78 -7.15
N ARG A 167 2.44 10.86 -6.76
CA ARG A 167 2.91 11.87 -5.82
C ARG A 167 1.89 12.04 -4.71
N PHE A 168 2.36 11.90 -3.48
CA PHE A 168 1.73 12.45 -2.30
C PHE A 168 2.55 13.65 -1.82
N GLN A 169 1.92 14.79 -1.51
CA GLN A 169 2.65 15.97 -1.03
C GLN A 169 1.81 16.87 -0.14
N PHE A 170 2.27 17.15 1.07
CA PHE A 170 1.67 18.18 1.91
C PHE A 170 1.85 19.57 1.28
N THR A 171 0.76 20.34 1.25
CA THR A 171 0.76 21.79 0.95
C THR A 171 0.80 22.61 2.24
N ARG A 172 0.25 22.07 3.33
CA ARG A 172 0.30 22.63 4.68
C ARG A 172 0.33 21.51 5.72
N LEU A 173 1.17 21.63 6.73
CA LEU A 173 1.22 20.74 7.89
C LEU A 173 1.30 21.55 9.18
N ASN A 174 0.45 21.21 10.16
CA ASN A 174 0.46 21.73 11.52
C ASN A 174 0.56 20.55 12.50
N VAL A 175 1.50 20.61 13.43
CA VAL A 175 1.76 19.55 14.43
C VAL A 175 0.94 19.73 15.71
N ALA A 176 -0.02 20.65 15.71
CA ALA A 176 -1.01 20.77 16.79
C ALA A 176 -1.99 19.60 16.74
N ALA A 177 -2.30 19.04 17.91
CA ALA A 177 -3.25 17.94 18.02
C ALA A 177 -4.66 18.37 17.54
N PRO A 178 -5.32 17.58 16.68
CA PRO A 178 -6.70 17.83 16.29
C PRO A 178 -7.66 17.84 17.48
N THR A 179 -8.67 18.71 17.43
CA THR A 179 -9.75 18.73 18.41
C THR A 179 -10.74 17.58 18.19
N ASP A 180 -11.66 17.35 19.13
CA ASP A 180 -12.72 16.36 18.93
C ASP A 180 -13.64 16.72 17.75
N GLY A 181 -13.88 18.01 17.52
CA GLY A 181 -14.67 18.48 16.37
C GLY A 181 -13.99 18.20 15.04
N ASP A 182 -12.67 18.33 14.97
CA ASP A 182 -11.89 18.01 13.77
C ASP A 182 -12.01 16.53 13.37
N LEU A 183 -12.15 15.64 14.36
CA LEU A 183 -12.26 14.18 14.17
C LEU A 183 -13.71 13.67 14.10
N GLN A 184 -14.70 14.57 14.11
CA GLN A 184 -16.09 14.21 13.94
C GLN A 184 -16.39 13.97 12.45
N ALA A 185 -16.75 12.72 12.12
CA ALA A 185 -17.13 12.37 10.75
C ALA A 185 -18.45 13.05 10.34
N SER A 186 -18.61 13.28 9.04
CA SER A 186 -19.87 13.81 8.48
C SER A 186 -20.99 12.77 8.50
N ALA A 187 -22.23 13.21 8.28
CA ALA A 187 -23.40 12.31 8.25
C ALA A 187 -23.39 11.37 7.02
N GLU A 188 -22.61 11.73 6.00
CA GLU A 188 -22.38 11.00 4.77
C GLU A 188 -21.40 9.82 4.99
N CYS A 189 -20.57 9.87 6.05
CA CYS A 189 -19.68 8.78 6.43
C CYS A 189 -20.48 7.63 7.06
N LYS A 190 -20.77 6.60 6.27
CA LYS A 190 -21.54 5.44 6.72
C LYS A 190 -20.62 4.46 7.43
N ALA A 191 -21.09 3.94 8.55
CA ALA A 191 -20.36 2.93 9.31
C ALA A 191 -20.08 1.72 8.41
N VAL A 192 -18.84 1.27 8.41
CA VAL A 192 -18.48 0.00 7.77
C VAL A 192 -18.87 -1.08 8.75
N ALA A 193 -19.76 -1.99 8.35
CA ALA A 193 -20.01 -3.18 9.14
C ALA A 193 -18.71 -3.96 9.24
N GLN A 194 -18.11 -4.00 10.43
CA GLN A 194 -17.10 -5.00 10.75
C GLN A 194 -17.84 -6.32 10.80
N ASP A 195 -18.05 -6.96 9.65
CA ASP A 195 -18.71 -8.25 9.63
C ASP A 195 -17.73 -9.27 10.22
N PRO A 196 -17.97 -9.78 11.45
CA PRO A 196 -17.15 -10.84 12.01
C PRO A 196 -17.46 -12.17 11.30
N ALA A 197 -18.49 -12.20 10.43
CA ALA A 197 -18.85 -13.39 9.69
C ALA A 197 -17.75 -13.75 8.68
N LYS A 198 -16.90 -14.69 9.13
CA LYS A 198 -16.09 -15.60 8.33
C LYS A 198 -14.90 -14.98 7.60
N VAL A 199 -14.10 -14.14 8.27
CA VAL A 199 -12.64 -14.26 8.06
C VAL A 199 -12.19 -15.51 8.82
N VAL A 200 -12.54 -16.69 8.29
CA VAL A 200 -11.87 -17.90 8.75
C VAL A 200 -10.48 -17.81 8.12
N ALA A 201 -9.45 -17.75 8.95
CA ALA A 201 -8.10 -18.05 8.49
C ALA A 201 -8.11 -19.52 8.03
N VAL A 202 -8.50 -19.74 6.78
CA VAL A 202 -8.48 -21.06 6.16
C VAL A 202 -7.05 -21.28 5.70
N LYS A 203 -6.52 -22.48 5.92
CA LYS A 203 -5.30 -22.93 5.25
C LYS A 203 -5.45 -22.59 3.76
N ALA A 204 -4.56 -21.74 3.24
CA ALA A 204 -4.66 -21.30 1.86
C ALA A 204 -4.68 -22.54 0.97
N ALA A 205 -5.76 -22.74 0.22
CA ALA A 205 -5.87 -23.83 -0.77
C ALA A 205 -5.09 -23.50 -2.07
N TRP A 206 -4.47 -22.31 -2.09
CA TRP A 206 -3.81 -21.72 -3.22
C TRP A 206 -2.48 -21.13 -2.76
N HIS A 207 -1.46 -21.32 -3.58
CA HIS A 207 -0.15 -20.69 -3.40
C HIS A 207 0.39 -20.22 -4.76
N SER A 208 1.48 -19.46 -4.73
CA SER A 208 2.23 -19.11 -5.92
C SER A 208 3.55 -19.89 -5.93
N ASP A 209 3.87 -20.55 -7.04
CA ASP A 209 5.18 -21.19 -7.27
C ASP A 209 6.31 -20.16 -7.40
N TRP A 210 5.96 -18.91 -7.69
CA TRP A 210 6.91 -17.82 -7.83
C TRP A 210 6.39 -16.55 -7.18
N LEU A 211 7.25 -15.94 -6.37
CA LEU A 211 7.06 -14.60 -5.81
C LEU A 211 8.35 -13.83 -5.99
N PRO A 212 8.30 -12.49 -6.14
CA PRO A 212 9.49 -11.68 -6.01
C PRO A 212 10.09 -11.87 -4.60
N PRO A 213 11.43 -11.85 -4.46
CA PRO A 213 12.08 -12.05 -3.17
C PRO A 213 11.52 -11.12 -2.08
N GLY A 214 11.24 -11.65 -0.90
CA GLY A 214 10.75 -10.86 0.24
C GLY A 214 9.25 -10.65 0.32
N PHE A 215 8.47 -10.95 -0.74
CA PHE A 215 7.02 -10.95 -0.63
C PHE A 215 6.53 -12.18 0.14
N GLU A 216 5.72 -11.95 1.16
CA GLU A 216 5.18 -12.97 2.05
C GLU A 216 3.65 -12.88 2.07
N LEU A 217 2.97 -14.02 2.26
CA LEU A 217 1.52 -14.06 2.40
C LEU A 217 1.12 -13.42 3.74
N SER A 218 0.37 -12.32 3.68
CA SER A 218 -0.07 -11.58 4.86
C SER A 218 -1.52 -11.87 5.24
N SER A 219 -2.36 -12.26 4.28
CA SER A 219 -3.76 -12.60 4.51
C SER A 219 -4.29 -13.58 3.47
N SER A 220 -5.18 -14.47 3.88
CA SER A 220 -5.91 -15.41 3.03
C SER A 220 -7.36 -15.46 3.48
N VAL A 221 -8.28 -15.05 2.59
CA VAL A 221 -9.70 -14.94 2.89
C VAL A 221 -10.50 -15.55 1.74
N VAL A 222 -11.56 -16.29 2.07
CA VAL A 222 -12.54 -16.75 1.08
C VAL A 222 -13.81 -15.93 1.25
N ARG A 223 -14.21 -15.21 0.20
CA ARG A 223 -15.48 -14.48 0.17
C ARG A 223 -16.47 -15.26 -0.66
N LYS A 224 -17.71 -15.25 -0.21
CA LYS A 224 -18.84 -15.72 -1.02
C LYS A 224 -19.61 -14.50 -1.48
N ASP A 225 -19.71 -14.34 -2.79
CA ASP A 225 -20.56 -13.32 -3.37
C ASP A 225 -22.03 -13.62 -3.00
N PRO A 226 -22.76 -12.68 -2.37
CA PRO A 226 -24.10 -12.95 -1.87
C PRO A 226 -25.13 -13.16 -2.98
N ASP A 227 -24.92 -12.60 -4.17
CA ASP A 227 -25.87 -12.65 -5.27
C ASP A 227 -25.64 -13.89 -6.14
N THR A 228 -24.40 -14.13 -6.54
CA THR A 228 -23.99 -15.23 -7.42
C THR A 228 -23.64 -16.51 -6.67
N GLN A 229 -23.45 -16.44 -5.35
CA GLN A 229 -22.98 -17.53 -4.48
C GLN A 229 -21.58 -18.05 -4.84
N VAL A 230 -20.86 -17.38 -5.74
CA VAL A 230 -19.50 -17.72 -6.17
C VAL A 230 -18.53 -17.49 -5.02
N GLN A 231 -17.61 -18.43 -4.82
CA GLN A 231 -16.52 -18.28 -3.87
C GLN A 231 -15.28 -17.70 -4.54
N VAL A 232 -14.81 -16.57 -4.03
CA VAL A 232 -13.59 -15.89 -4.46
C VAL A 232 -12.54 -16.06 -3.37
N ASN A 233 -11.41 -16.68 -3.70
CA ASN A 233 -10.25 -16.71 -2.82
C ASN A 233 -9.47 -15.41 -3.01
N SER A 234 -9.08 -14.77 -1.92
CA SER A 234 -8.29 -13.53 -1.90
C SER A 234 -7.04 -13.75 -1.05
N LEU A 235 -5.88 -13.65 -1.67
CA LEU A 235 -4.57 -13.73 -1.03
C LEU A 235 -3.93 -12.34 -1.08
N MET A 236 -3.41 -11.84 0.03
CA MET A 236 -2.67 -10.57 0.07
C MET A 236 -1.21 -10.85 0.40
N TYR A 237 -0.32 -10.22 -0.35
CA TYR A 237 1.13 -10.34 -0.20
C TYR A 237 1.77 -8.97 -0.02
N ASP A 238 2.86 -8.91 0.73
CA ASP A 238 3.68 -7.71 0.88
C ASP A 238 5.14 -8.01 1.16
N ASP A 239 6.01 -7.05 0.83
CA ASP A 239 7.46 -7.11 1.09
C ASP A 239 7.91 -6.21 2.27
N GLY A 240 6.95 -5.68 3.03
CA GLY A 240 7.15 -4.62 4.02
C GLY A 240 6.92 -3.19 3.50
N LEU A 241 6.81 -2.98 2.19
CA LEU A 241 6.54 -1.67 1.57
C LEU A 241 5.45 -1.75 0.48
N ALA A 242 5.71 -2.51 -0.59
CA ALA A 242 4.78 -2.74 -1.69
C ALA A 242 3.81 -3.89 -1.35
N ARG A 243 2.61 -3.85 -1.94
CA ARG A 243 1.57 -4.87 -1.74
C ARG A 243 0.90 -5.26 -3.05
N PHE A 244 0.39 -6.48 -3.07
CA PHE A 244 -0.56 -6.90 -4.09
C PHE A 244 -1.53 -7.94 -3.52
N SER A 245 -2.69 -8.01 -4.14
CA SER A 245 -3.72 -9.01 -3.89
C SER A 245 -3.89 -9.91 -5.10
N VAL A 246 -4.11 -11.21 -4.85
CA VAL A 246 -4.46 -12.20 -5.85
C VAL A 246 -5.87 -12.69 -5.57
N PHE A 247 -6.74 -12.53 -6.55
CA PHE A 247 -8.11 -13.01 -6.52
C PHE A 247 -8.24 -14.23 -7.43
N LEU A 248 -8.86 -15.30 -6.93
CA LEU A 248 -9.13 -16.50 -7.70
C LEU A 248 -10.62 -16.79 -7.70
N GLU A 249 -11.22 -16.72 -8.88
CA GLU A 249 -12.65 -16.87 -9.12
C GLU A 249 -12.91 -18.00 -10.13
N PRO A 250 -13.84 -18.93 -9.87
CA PRO A 250 -14.19 -19.97 -10.83
C PRO A 250 -14.96 -19.37 -12.01
N LEU A 251 -14.56 -19.73 -13.25
CA LEU A 251 -15.21 -19.22 -14.45
C LEU A 251 -16.56 -19.85 -14.73
N ASN A 252 -16.81 -21.09 -14.29
CA ASN A 252 -18.10 -21.80 -14.46
C ASN A 252 -18.65 -21.73 -15.91
N GLY A 253 -17.77 -21.75 -16.92
CA GLY A 253 -18.15 -21.66 -18.34
C GLY A 253 -18.35 -20.23 -18.88
N ALA A 254 -18.12 -19.20 -18.07
CA ALA A 254 -18.13 -17.81 -18.52
C ALA A 254 -16.95 -17.52 -19.45
N ASN A 255 -17.23 -16.78 -20.54
CA ASN A 255 -16.18 -16.21 -21.37
C ASN A 255 -15.53 -15.04 -20.62
N ALA A 256 -14.36 -15.29 -20.04
CA ALA A 256 -13.56 -14.25 -19.43
C ALA A 256 -12.33 -13.96 -20.30
N THR A 257 -12.02 -12.67 -20.43
CA THR A 257 -10.93 -12.21 -21.29
C THR A 257 -9.73 -11.87 -20.43
N ASP A 258 -8.57 -12.35 -20.84
CA ASP A 258 -7.31 -11.92 -20.25
C ASP A 258 -7.21 -10.39 -20.35
N THR A 259 -6.90 -9.74 -19.22
CA THR A 259 -6.88 -8.29 -19.13
C THR A 259 -5.55 -7.82 -18.56
N ARG A 260 -5.04 -6.70 -19.08
CA ARG A 260 -3.80 -6.08 -18.63
C ARG A 260 -4.00 -4.56 -18.59
N THR A 261 -4.18 -4.03 -17.39
CA THR A 261 -4.48 -2.61 -17.18
C THR A 261 -3.51 -2.03 -16.15
N GLN A 262 -3.11 -0.78 -16.36
CA GLN A 262 -2.30 -0.01 -15.41
C GLN A 262 -3.03 1.29 -15.10
N LEU A 263 -3.33 1.55 -13.83
CA LEU A 263 -3.93 2.79 -13.35
C LEU A 263 -2.97 3.49 -12.39
N GLY A 264 -2.18 4.43 -12.92
CA GLY A 264 -1.09 5.05 -12.16
C GLY A 264 -0.12 3.98 -11.64
N PRO A 265 0.08 3.86 -10.32
CA PRO A 265 0.96 2.84 -9.75
C PRO A 265 0.34 1.44 -9.70
N THR A 266 -0.98 1.32 -9.76
CA THR A 266 -1.67 0.03 -9.56
C THR A 266 -1.77 -0.74 -10.87
N ALA A 267 -1.12 -1.89 -10.93
CA ALA A 267 -1.30 -2.88 -12.00
C ALA A 267 -2.52 -3.76 -11.70
N ALA A 268 -3.27 -4.13 -12.73
CA ALA A 268 -4.33 -5.13 -12.68
C ALA A 268 -4.16 -6.10 -13.86
N VAL A 269 -3.87 -7.37 -13.57
CA VAL A 269 -3.66 -8.41 -14.58
C VAL A 269 -4.56 -9.60 -14.28
N SER A 270 -5.37 -9.99 -15.26
CA SER A 270 -6.26 -11.16 -15.18
C SER A 270 -5.80 -12.20 -16.19
N ARG A 271 -5.58 -13.43 -15.74
CA ARG A 271 -5.17 -14.59 -16.55
C ARG A 271 -6.03 -15.80 -16.23
N ARG A 272 -6.48 -16.51 -17.26
CA ARG A 272 -7.13 -17.82 -17.11
C ARG A 272 -6.12 -18.87 -16.63
N LEU A 273 -6.53 -19.68 -15.66
CA LEU A 273 -5.79 -20.81 -15.12
C LEU A 273 -6.67 -22.07 -15.21
N THR A 274 -6.16 -23.10 -15.89
CA THR A 274 -6.82 -24.42 -15.93
C THR A 274 -6.34 -25.26 -14.75
N THR A 275 -7.27 -25.75 -13.93
CA THR A 275 -6.99 -26.69 -12.83
C THR A 275 -7.78 -27.98 -12.99
N PRO A 276 -7.43 -29.05 -12.25
CA PRO A 276 -8.22 -30.28 -12.27
C PRO A 276 -9.69 -30.10 -11.87
N GLN A 277 -10.01 -29.07 -11.09
CA GLN A 277 -11.37 -28.77 -10.61
C GLN A 277 -12.16 -27.86 -11.55
N GLY A 278 -11.54 -27.36 -12.62
CA GLY A 278 -12.16 -26.46 -13.59
C GLY A 278 -11.28 -25.27 -13.92
N GLU A 279 -11.88 -24.30 -14.58
CA GLU A 279 -11.16 -23.10 -15.01
C GLU A 279 -11.39 -21.95 -14.04
N MET A 280 -10.31 -21.26 -13.74
CA MET A 280 -10.28 -20.15 -12.81
C MET A 280 -9.81 -18.88 -13.53
N MET A 281 -10.30 -17.74 -13.10
CA MET A 281 -9.69 -16.45 -13.39
C MET A 281 -8.79 -16.05 -12.22
N VAL A 282 -7.52 -15.81 -12.51
CA VAL A 282 -6.55 -15.28 -11.57
C VAL A 282 -6.37 -13.80 -11.86
N THR A 283 -6.77 -12.94 -10.92
CA THR A 283 -6.60 -11.49 -11.03
C THR A 283 -5.61 -10.99 -9.99
N VAL A 284 -4.50 -10.40 -10.43
CA VAL A 284 -3.48 -9.79 -9.57
C VAL A 284 -3.64 -8.28 -9.62
N VAL A 285 -3.81 -7.63 -8.47
CA VAL A 285 -3.94 -6.17 -8.34
C VAL A 285 -2.96 -5.65 -7.30
N GLY A 286 -2.14 -4.64 -7.62
CA GLY A 286 -1.26 -4.03 -6.62
C GLY A 286 -0.30 -2.98 -7.17
N GLU A 287 0.40 -2.28 -6.27
CA GLU A 287 1.43 -1.31 -6.61
C GLU A 287 2.76 -1.98 -6.98
N ILE A 288 2.73 -2.80 -8.04
CA ILE A 288 3.89 -3.52 -8.58
C ILE A 288 3.98 -3.34 -10.10
N PRO A 289 5.18 -3.50 -10.70
CA PRO A 289 5.34 -3.53 -12.14
C PRO A 289 4.41 -4.56 -12.79
N ILE A 290 3.78 -4.17 -13.90
CA ILE A 290 2.77 -5.00 -14.56
C ILE A 290 3.30 -6.37 -15.04
N GLY A 291 4.59 -6.46 -15.39
CA GLY A 291 5.23 -7.74 -15.73
C GLY A 291 5.39 -8.66 -14.50
N THR A 292 5.53 -8.09 -13.31
CA THR A 292 5.52 -8.84 -12.04
C THR A 292 4.13 -9.40 -11.77
N ALA A 293 3.09 -8.56 -11.88
CA ALA A 293 1.70 -9.00 -11.70
C ALA A 293 1.33 -10.15 -12.65
N GLU A 294 1.74 -10.05 -13.92
CA GLU A 294 1.53 -11.09 -14.91
C GLU A 294 2.24 -12.41 -14.57
N ARG A 295 3.51 -12.34 -14.14
CA ARG A 295 4.26 -13.53 -13.74
C ARG A 295 3.66 -14.19 -12.50
N ILE A 296 3.18 -13.41 -11.52
CA ILE A 296 2.45 -13.92 -10.34
C ILE A 296 1.17 -14.64 -10.81
N ALA A 297 0.37 -14.02 -11.68
CA ALA A 297 -0.89 -14.60 -12.14
C ALA A 297 -0.68 -15.98 -12.78
N LEU A 298 0.38 -16.15 -13.57
CA LEU A 298 0.76 -17.41 -14.23
C LEU A 298 1.37 -18.45 -13.27
N SER A 299 1.77 -18.04 -12.07
CA SER A 299 2.46 -18.89 -11.09
C SER A 299 1.54 -19.44 -10.00
N MET A 300 0.25 -19.08 -10.02
CA MET A 300 -0.73 -19.57 -9.06
C MET A 300 -1.04 -21.06 -9.27
N ARG A 301 -1.16 -21.80 -8.16
CA ARG A 301 -1.46 -23.23 -8.09
C ARG A 301 -2.44 -23.53 -6.96
N SER A 302 -3.25 -24.57 -7.17
CA SER A 302 -4.09 -25.13 -6.11
C SER A 302 -3.35 -26.26 -5.39
N ASP A 303 -3.43 -26.29 -4.06
CA ASP A 303 -2.93 -27.41 -3.23
C ASP A 303 -3.82 -28.66 -3.30
N VAL A 304 -4.95 -28.58 -4.01
CA VAL A 304 -5.88 -29.69 -4.16
C VAL A 304 -5.32 -30.66 -5.20
N THR A 305 -4.69 -31.73 -4.72
CA THR A 305 -4.35 -32.90 -5.53
C THR A 305 -5.59 -33.45 -6.21
N ALA A 306 -5.51 -33.70 -7.52
CA ALA A 306 -6.56 -34.42 -8.25
C ALA A 306 -6.80 -35.76 -7.54
N THR A 307 -8.00 -35.96 -7.01
CA THR A 307 -8.46 -37.29 -6.61
C THR A 307 -8.46 -38.14 -7.87
N GLN A 308 -7.61 -39.17 -7.89
CA GLN A 308 -7.59 -40.19 -8.96
C GLN A 308 -8.91 -40.94 -9.04
#